data_AF-A0A6M0BT11-F1
#
_entry.id   AF-A0A6M0BT11-F1
#
_cell.length_a   1.000
_cell.length_b   1.000
_cell.length_c   1.000
_cell.angle_alpha   90.00
_cell.angle_beta   90.00
_cell.angle_gamma   90.00
#
_symmetry.space_group_name_H-M   'P 1'
#
loop_
_entity.id
_entity.type
_entity.pdbx_description
1 polymer ?
#
loop_
_entity_poly.entity_id
_entity_poly.type
_entity_poly.pdbx_seq_one_letter_code
_entity_poly.pdbx_strand_id
1 'polypeptide(L)'
;MNRPEDKDALYILKETSRTFYIPISQLPSGLKEAVTSAYLCMRAIDEIEDHPDLDSFTKAKLLRKISLLLQEGVNHSSFPNFSAKLDLNMTNLPEVTKRVGEWAILASDTIAPRIWDVTAAMADRMAYWAENNWAIHTESDLDRYTFSVAGAVGLLLSDLWSWYDNTNTNRTQAIGFGRGLQAVNILRNHSEDLVRGVDFFPNGWVAKDMQAYAQRNLLLADSYTNSLPS
;
A
#
# COMPACT_ATOMS: atom_id res chain seq x y z
N MET A 1 -1.66 27.58 3.40
CA MET A 1 -0.36 27.86 2.73
C MET A 1 0.35 26.52 2.61
N ASN A 2 0.71 26.09 1.39
CA ASN A 2 1.43 24.83 1.19
C ASN A 2 2.84 24.96 1.80
N ARG A 3 3.22 24.03 2.67
CA ARG A 3 4.58 23.95 3.20
C ARG A 3 5.53 23.52 2.07
N PRO A 4 6.82 23.91 2.09
CA PRO A 4 7.80 23.45 1.10
C PRO A 4 7.84 21.90 0.96
N GLU A 5 7.64 21.21 2.07
CA GLU A 5 7.53 19.74 2.18
C GLU A 5 6.38 19.16 1.34
N ASP A 6 5.25 19.86 1.23
CA ASP A 6 4.08 19.41 0.45
C ASP A 6 4.37 19.40 -1.07
N LYS A 7 5.20 20.33 -1.54
CA LYS A 7 5.61 20.39 -2.96
C LYS A 7 6.55 19.25 -3.32
N ASP A 8 7.39 18.83 -2.37
CA ASP A 8 8.33 17.74 -2.54
C ASP A 8 7.62 16.38 -2.48
N ALA A 9 6.66 16.19 -1.56
CA ALA A 9 5.83 15.00 -1.50
C ALA A 9 5.04 14.75 -2.82
N LEU A 10 4.45 15.80 -3.40
CA LEU A 10 3.77 15.70 -4.69
C LEU A 10 4.74 15.43 -5.85
N TYR A 11 5.99 15.86 -5.76
CA TYR A 11 7.02 15.52 -6.72
C TYR A 11 7.38 14.04 -6.65
N ILE A 12 7.69 13.51 -5.45
CA ILE A 12 7.97 12.08 -5.26
C ILE A 12 6.76 11.21 -5.66
N LEU A 13 5.53 11.65 -5.35
CA LEU A 13 4.31 11.00 -5.81
C LEU A 13 4.26 10.89 -7.34
N LYS A 14 4.57 11.97 -8.06
CA LYS A 14 4.56 12.00 -9.51
C LYS A 14 5.63 11.09 -10.13
N GLU A 15 6.82 11.06 -9.53
CA GLU A 15 7.93 10.22 -9.98
C GLU A 15 7.66 8.74 -9.73
N THR A 16 6.98 8.39 -8.63
CA THR A 16 6.67 7.00 -8.27
C THR A 16 5.39 6.47 -8.93
N SER A 17 4.40 7.32 -9.24
CA SER A 17 3.26 6.92 -10.07
C SER A 17 2.53 8.09 -10.72
N ARG A 18 2.71 8.22 -12.05
CA ARG A 18 1.95 9.19 -12.86
C ARG A 18 0.44 8.92 -12.86
N THR A 19 0.04 7.66 -12.76
CA THR A 19 -1.38 7.25 -12.79
C THR A 19 -2.11 7.69 -11.53
N PHE A 20 -1.50 7.53 -10.35
CA PHE A 20 -2.11 7.95 -9.10
C PHE A 20 -1.90 9.44 -8.79
N TYR A 21 -0.85 10.06 -9.34
CA TYR A 21 -0.58 11.48 -9.15
C TYR A 21 -1.75 12.38 -9.55
N ILE A 22 -2.32 12.18 -10.75
CA ILE A 22 -3.40 13.04 -11.27
C ILE A 22 -4.61 13.07 -10.32
N PRO A 23 -5.27 11.95 -10.00
CA PRO A 23 -6.45 11.98 -9.14
C PRO A 23 -6.13 12.48 -7.72
N ILE A 24 -4.99 12.09 -7.13
CA ILE A 24 -4.60 12.54 -5.79
C ILE A 24 -4.37 14.06 -5.76
N SER A 25 -3.71 14.62 -6.78
CA SER A 25 -3.42 16.06 -6.85
C SER A 25 -4.67 16.95 -6.94
N GLN A 26 -5.79 16.38 -7.38
CA GLN A 26 -7.08 17.06 -7.52
C GLN A 26 -7.95 17.00 -6.26
N LEU A 27 -7.56 16.20 -5.26
CA LEU A 27 -8.28 16.12 -3.99
C LEU A 27 -8.24 17.47 -3.26
N PRO A 28 -9.29 17.78 -2.47
CA PRO A 28 -9.32 19.00 -1.68
C PRO A 28 -8.24 18.97 -0.58
N SER A 29 -7.86 20.15 -0.10
CA SER A 29 -6.87 20.27 0.98
C SER A 29 -7.37 19.60 2.27
N GLY A 30 -6.45 19.07 3.06
CA GLY A 30 -6.69 18.12 4.15
C GLY A 30 -6.69 16.68 3.65
N LEU A 31 -7.60 16.36 2.73
CA LEU A 31 -7.75 15.01 2.18
C LEU A 31 -6.60 14.63 1.24
N LYS A 32 -6.17 15.57 0.39
CA LYS A 32 -5.02 15.39 -0.49
C LYS A 32 -3.75 15.01 0.28
N GLU A 33 -3.45 15.72 1.36
CA GLU A 33 -2.27 15.47 2.19
C GLU A 33 -2.38 14.11 2.90
N ALA A 34 -3.57 13.74 3.39
CA ALA A 34 -3.83 12.43 3.99
C ALA A 34 -3.68 11.28 2.98
N VAL A 35 -4.25 11.40 1.78
CA VAL A 35 -4.13 10.37 0.73
C VAL A 35 -2.70 10.32 0.17
N THR A 36 -2.01 11.46 0.02
CA THR A 36 -0.60 11.50 -0.39
C THR A 36 0.28 10.82 0.66
N SER A 37 0.03 11.06 1.95
CA SER A 37 0.73 10.40 3.06
C SER A 37 0.55 8.89 2.99
N ALA A 38 -0.70 8.42 2.93
CA ALA A 38 -1.03 7.00 2.81
C ALA A 38 -0.34 6.35 1.60
N TYR A 39 -0.46 6.99 0.42
CA TYR A 39 0.13 6.49 -0.81
C TYR A 39 1.66 6.34 -0.69
N LEU A 40 2.37 7.38 -0.25
CA LEU A 40 3.83 7.35 -0.18
C LEU A 40 4.33 6.37 0.89
N CYS A 41 3.62 6.23 2.01
CA CYS A 41 3.90 5.21 3.02
C CYS A 41 3.73 3.78 2.47
N MET A 42 2.67 3.52 1.71
CA MET A 42 2.45 2.23 1.06
C MET A 42 3.48 1.97 -0.05
N ARG A 43 3.79 2.98 -0.86
CA ARG A 43 4.81 2.86 -1.91
C ARG A 43 6.18 2.56 -1.31
N ALA A 44 6.52 3.15 -0.17
CA ALA A 44 7.77 2.88 0.54
C ALA A 44 7.95 1.39 0.92
N ILE A 45 6.87 0.71 1.33
CA ILE A 45 6.92 -0.72 1.70
C ILE A 45 6.82 -1.64 0.46
N ASP A 46 6.10 -1.24 -0.58
CA ASP A 46 6.08 -1.93 -1.89
C ASP A 46 7.48 -1.99 -2.50
N GLU A 47 8.23 -0.88 -2.49
CA GLU A 47 9.60 -0.83 -3.00
C GLU A 47 10.57 -1.77 -2.26
N ILE A 48 10.27 -2.14 -1.01
CA ILE A 48 11.04 -3.17 -0.29
C ILE A 48 10.64 -4.56 -0.77
N GLU A 49 9.34 -4.85 -0.84
CA GLU A 49 8.82 -6.15 -1.30
C GLU A 49 9.31 -6.46 -2.72
N ASP A 50 9.26 -5.46 -3.60
CA ASP A 50 9.62 -5.62 -5.01
C ASP A 50 11.11 -5.50 -5.30
N HIS A 51 11.93 -5.09 -4.33
CA HIS A 51 13.35 -4.84 -4.56
C HIS A 51 14.05 -6.08 -5.17
N PRO A 52 14.71 -5.95 -6.34
CA PRO A 52 15.28 -7.09 -7.05
C PRO A 52 16.51 -7.68 -6.34
N ASP A 53 17.31 -6.82 -5.70
CA ASP A 53 18.58 -7.24 -5.08
C ASP A 53 18.45 -7.68 -3.61
N LEU A 54 17.24 -7.68 -3.05
CA LEU A 54 17.01 -8.10 -1.67
C LEU A 54 16.50 -9.53 -1.59
N ASP A 55 17.12 -10.33 -0.72
CA ASP A 55 16.60 -11.64 -0.37
C ASP A 55 15.34 -11.53 0.52
N SER A 56 14.55 -12.59 0.55
CA SER A 56 13.29 -12.67 1.33
C SER A 56 13.46 -12.37 2.82
N PHE A 57 14.57 -12.80 3.43
CA PHE A 57 14.83 -12.55 4.85
C PHE A 57 15.10 -11.06 5.12
N THR A 58 15.90 -10.42 4.26
CA THR A 58 16.18 -8.99 4.35
C THR A 58 14.91 -8.16 4.11
N LYS A 59 14.08 -8.54 3.13
CA LYS A 59 12.75 -7.92 2.89
C LYS A 59 11.88 -7.99 4.14
N ALA A 60 11.69 -9.20 4.69
CA ALA A 60 10.88 -9.40 5.89
C ALA A 60 11.40 -8.61 7.09
N LYS A 61 12.72 -8.60 7.30
CA LYS A 61 13.37 -7.83 8.38
C LYS A 61 13.08 -6.33 8.25
N LEU A 62 13.26 -5.75 7.06
CA LEU A 62 13.01 -4.33 6.81
C LEU A 62 11.52 -3.97 6.99
N LEU A 63 10.62 -4.78 6.43
CA LEU A 63 9.18 -4.58 6.53
C LEU A 63 8.69 -4.64 7.99
N ARG A 64 9.12 -5.65 8.77
CA ARG A 64 8.84 -5.71 10.22
C ARG A 64 9.39 -4.51 10.97
N LYS A 65 10.58 -4.06 10.61
CA LYS A 65 11.20 -2.88 11.23
C LYS A 65 10.36 -1.63 10.98
N ILE A 66 9.90 -1.40 9.75
CA ILE A 66 8.97 -0.31 9.44
C ILE A 66 7.68 -0.45 10.26
N SER A 67 7.11 -1.67 10.32
CA SER A 67 5.89 -1.93 11.09
C SER A 67 6.05 -1.53 12.56
N LEU A 68 7.11 -1.98 13.22
CA LEU A 68 7.38 -1.68 14.63
C LEU A 68 7.62 -0.18 14.85
N LEU A 69 8.38 0.47 13.96
CA LEU A 69 8.64 1.91 14.07
C LEU A 69 7.37 2.76 13.90
N LEU A 70 6.43 2.34 13.05
CA LEU A 70 5.13 3.01 12.91
C LEU A 70 4.26 2.84 14.16
N GLN A 71 4.35 1.68 14.83
CA GLN A 71 3.65 1.41 16.10
C GLN A 71 4.20 2.22 17.29
N GLU A 72 5.42 2.75 17.21
CA GLU A 72 5.96 3.71 18.20
C GLU A 72 5.31 5.11 18.09
N GLY A 73 4.55 5.36 17.02
CA GLY A 73 3.92 6.64 16.73
C GLY A 73 2.86 7.04 17.75
N VAL A 74 3.05 8.18 18.43
CA VAL A 74 2.05 8.80 19.31
C VAL A 74 1.60 10.16 18.76
N ASN A 75 2.50 10.84 18.05
CA ASN A 75 2.26 12.11 17.36
C ASN A 75 3.38 12.32 16.31
N HIS A 76 3.36 13.43 15.57
CA HIS A 76 4.37 13.71 14.54
C HIS A 76 5.82 13.78 15.06
N SER A 77 6.03 14.09 16.34
CA SER A 77 7.38 14.11 16.94
C SER A 77 7.95 12.71 17.24
N SER A 78 7.19 11.64 17.01
CA SER A 78 7.65 10.25 17.13
C SER A 78 8.54 9.77 15.98
N PHE A 79 8.49 10.45 14.83
CA PHE A 79 9.17 10.02 13.60
C PHE A 79 10.50 10.70 13.23
N PRO A 80 11.14 11.58 14.04
CA PRO A 80 12.46 12.07 13.68
C PRO A 80 13.44 10.89 13.64
N ASN A 81 14.32 10.88 12.65
CA ASN A 81 15.35 9.87 12.44
C ASN A 81 14.85 8.47 12.03
N PHE A 82 13.66 8.36 11.42
CA PHE A 82 13.16 7.07 10.90
C PHE A 82 14.19 6.37 9.98
N SER A 83 14.83 7.15 9.10
CA SER A 83 15.88 6.68 8.19
C SER A 83 17.09 6.12 8.93
N ALA A 84 17.55 6.80 9.99
CA ALA A 84 18.67 6.35 10.81
C ALA A 84 18.29 5.09 11.60
N LYS A 85 17.07 5.03 12.16
CA LYS A 85 16.57 3.85 12.87
C LYS A 85 16.49 2.64 11.95
N LEU A 86 16.11 2.80 10.66
CA LEU A 86 16.01 1.71 9.69
C LEU A 86 17.35 1.06 9.32
N ASP A 87 18.50 1.67 9.65
CA ASP A 87 19.84 1.17 9.27
C ASP A 87 19.98 0.96 7.74
N LEU A 88 19.52 1.96 6.99
CA LEU A 88 19.44 1.94 5.52
C LEU A 88 20.82 2.04 4.84
N ASN A 89 21.89 2.24 5.60
CA ASN A 89 23.24 2.44 5.08
C ASN A 89 23.78 1.21 4.33
N MET A 90 23.20 0.03 4.57
CA MET A 90 23.61 -1.21 3.90
C MET A 90 22.79 -1.53 2.64
N THR A 91 21.80 -0.72 2.26
CA THR A 91 20.88 -1.06 1.17
C THR A 91 20.61 0.15 0.27
N ASN A 92 20.73 -0.05 -1.06
CA ASN A 92 20.42 0.97 -2.05
C ASN A 92 18.90 1.17 -2.23
N LEU A 93 18.19 1.49 -1.15
CA LEU A 93 16.74 1.65 -1.18
C LEU A 93 16.33 2.93 -1.91
N PRO A 94 15.18 2.92 -2.61
CA PRO A 94 14.62 4.12 -3.23
C PRO A 94 14.37 5.25 -2.23
N GLU A 95 14.36 6.49 -2.73
CA GLU A 95 14.16 7.68 -1.91
C GLU A 95 12.83 7.65 -1.14
N VAL A 96 11.75 7.19 -1.77
CA VAL A 96 10.44 7.05 -1.13
C VAL A 96 10.49 6.16 0.12
N THR A 97 11.26 5.07 0.10
CA THR A 97 11.47 4.20 1.26
C THR A 97 12.34 4.86 2.32
N LYS A 98 13.43 5.52 1.90
CA LYS A 98 14.35 6.20 2.83
C LYS A 98 13.66 7.30 3.64
N ARG A 99 12.67 7.96 3.03
CA ARG A 99 11.94 9.11 3.59
C ARG A 99 10.57 8.74 4.16
N VAL A 100 10.29 7.45 4.40
CA VAL A 100 8.97 6.99 4.88
C VAL A 100 8.47 7.72 6.14
N GLY A 101 9.36 8.12 7.04
CA GLY A 101 8.99 8.91 8.23
C GLY A 101 8.48 10.31 7.91
N GLU A 102 8.95 10.93 6.83
CA GLU A 102 8.47 12.24 6.35
C GLU A 102 7.05 12.11 5.78
N TRP A 103 6.78 11.02 5.06
CA TRP A 103 5.44 10.73 4.52
C TRP A 103 4.45 10.44 5.64
N ALA A 104 4.89 9.76 6.70
CA ALA A 104 4.05 9.41 7.85
C ALA A 104 3.51 10.65 8.59
N ILE A 105 4.20 11.80 8.53
CA ILE A 105 3.80 13.05 9.20
C ILE A 105 3.17 14.09 8.26
N LEU A 106 2.95 13.73 6.99
CA LEU A 106 2.34 14.61 6.01
C LEU A 106 0.84 14.82 6.27
N ALA A 107 0.14 13.77 6.72
CA ALA A 107 -1.25 13.83 7.12
C ALA A 107 -1.43 14.66 8.41
N SER A 108 -2.65 15.13 8.70
CA SER A 108 -2.92 15.80 9.97
C SER A 108 -2.88 14.82 11.15
N ASP A 109 -2.57 15.31 12.36
CA ASP A 109 -2.54 14.50 13.59
C ASP A 109 -3.87 13.77 13.87
N THR A 110 -5.00 14.25 13.34
CA THR A 110 -6.31 13.65 13.54
C THR A 110 -6.55 12.36 12.74
N ILE A 111 -5.74 12.09 11.72
CA ILE A 111 -5.88 10.91 10.85
C ILE A 111 -4.57 10.14 10.64
N ALA A 112 -3.42 10.77 10.90
CA ALA A 112 -2.11 10.13 10.77
C ALA A 112 -1.99 8.80 11.55
N PRO A 113 -2.50 8.66 12.80
CA PRO A 113 -2.46 7.37 13.50
C PRO A 113 -3.16 6.23 12.76
N ARG A 114 -4.24 6.51 12.02
CA ARG A 114 -4.93 5.50 11.21
C ARG A 114 -4.08 5.06 10.03
N ILE A 115 -3.37 5.99 9.39
CA ILE A 115 -2.43 5.70 8.32
C ILE A 115 -1.27 4.85 8.85
N TRP A 116 -0.70 5.20 10.00
CA TRP A 116 0.38 4.42 10.63
C TRP A 116 -0.05 2.99 10.95
N ASP A 117 -1.24 2.82 11.55
CA ASP A 117 -1.78 1.50 11.89
C ASP A 117 -1.94 0.62 10.65
N VAL A 118 -2.54 1.16 9.57
CA VAL A 118 -2.74 0.39 8.34
C VAL A 118 -1.40 0.08 7.67
N THR A 119 -0.50 1.06 7.53
CA THR A 119 0.82 0.81 6.93
C THR A 119 1.64 -0.18 7.76
N ALA A 120 1.58 -0.12 9.09
CA ALA A 120 2.26 -1.07 9.97
C ALA A 120 1.71 -2.49 9.79
N ALA A 121 0.38 -2.64 9.76
CA ALA A 121 -0.27 -3.92 9.56
C ALA A 121 0.00 -4.49 8.16
N MET A 122 0.02 -3.64 7.13
CA MET A 122 0.39 -4.05 5.77
C MET A 122 1.85 -4.52 5.71
N ALA A 123 2.78 -3.74 6.26
CA ALA A 123 4.20 -4.09 6.26
C ALA A 123 4.46 -5.43 6.97
N ASP A 124 3.83 -5.68 8.12
CA ASP A 124 3.97 -6.96 8.83
C ASP A 124 3.42 -8.14 8.01
N ARG A 125 2.27 -7.96 7.35
CA ARG A 125 1.70 -8.98 6.48
C ARG A 125 2.54 -9.23 5.23
N MET A 126 3.15 -8.20 4.65
CA MET A 126 4.09 -8.35 3.53
C MET A 126 5.36 -9.08 3.99
N ALA A 127 5.82 -8.84 5.21
CA ALA A 127 6.93 -9.60 5.79
C ALA A 127 6.60 -11.09 5.92
N TYR A 128 5.39 -11.42 6.37
CA TYR A 128 4.90 -12.81 6.38
C TYR A 128 4.97 -13.45 4.98
N TRP A 129 4.52 -12.74 3.94
CA TRP A 129 4.57 -13.28 2.57
C TRP A 129 5.99 -13.44 2.04
N ALA A 130 6.88 -12.50 2.32
CA ALA A 130 8.30 -12.63 1.97
C ALA A 130 8.93 -13.87 2.63
N GLU A 131 8.70 -14.12 3.92
CA GLU A 131 9.21 -15.31 4.62
C GLU A 131 8.68 -16.62 4.07
N ASN A 132 7.45 -16.60 3.53
CA ASN A 132 6.81 -17.76 2.92
C ASN A 132 7.00 -17.81 1.40
N ASN A 133 7.97 -17.04 0.87
CA ASN A 133 8.30 -16.96 -0.56
C ASN A 133 7.08 -16.75 -1.46
N TRP A 134 6.09 -15.98 -0.98
CA TRP A 134 4.83 -15.71 -1.68
C TRP A 134 4.14 -16.98 -2.19
N ALA A 135 4.23 -18.09 -1.46
CA ALA A 135 3.63 -19.36 -1.88
C ALA A 135 2.09 -19.30 -1.87
N ILE A 136 1.49 -19.18 -3.06
CA ILE A 136 0.03 -19.19 -3.26
C ILE A 136 -0.42 -20.58 -3.73
N HIS A 137 -1.00 -21.38 -2.84
CA HIS A 137 -1.48 -22.72 -3.21
C HIS A 137 -2.98 -22.77 -3.49
N THR A 138 -3.75 -21.92 -2.82
CA THR A 138 -5.21 -21.91 -2.86
C THR A 138 -5.75 -20.51 -3.12
N GLU A 139 -7.02 -20.42 -3.54
CA GLU A 139 -7.72 -19.12 -3.60
C GLU A 139 -7.73 -18.41 -2.25
N SER A 140 -7.75 -19.14 -1.13
CA SER A 140 -7.66 -18.56 0.21
C SER A 140 -6.30 -17.89 0.46
N ASP A 141 -5.21 -18.46 -0.07
CA ASP A 141 -3.88 -17.85 0.03
C ASP A 141 -3.83 -16.56 -0.80
N LEU A 142 -4.37 -16.59 -2.02
CA LEU A 142 -4.51 -15.42 -2.89
C LEU A 142 -5.36 -14.32 -2.24
N ASP A 143 -6.47 -14.70 -1.60
CA ASP A 143 -7.34 -13.80 -0.84
C ASP A 143 -6.60 -13.10 0.30
N ARG A 144 -5.77 -13.86 1.04
CA ARG A 144 -4.94 -13.31 2.12
C ARG A 144 -3.85 -12.39 1.55
N TYR A 145 -3.19 -12.78 0.47
CA TYR A 145 -2.15 -11.98 -0.18
C TYR A 145 -2.70 -10.66 -0.72
N THR A 146 -3.73 -10.73 -1.55
CA THR A 146 -4.37 -9.54 -2.14
C THR A 146 -5.00 -8.64 -1.07
N PHE A 147 -5.46 -9.19 0.06
CA PHE A 147 -5.86 -8.38 1.21
C PHE A 147 -4.69 -7.64 1.84
N SER A 148 -3.55 -8.32 2.04
CA SER A 148 -2.34 -7.74 2.65
C SER A 148 -1.82 -6.53 1.89
N VAL A 149 -1.78 -6.59 0.55
CA VAL A 149 -1.14 -5.57 -0.28
C VAL A 149 -2.12 -4.54 -0.87
N ALA A 150 -3.41 -4.87 -1.01
CA ALA A 150 -4.35 -3.97 -1.70
C ALA A 150 -5.73 -3.87 -1.02
N GLY A 151 -6.29 -4.95 -0.49
CA GLY A 151 -7.59 -4.91 0.20
C GLY A 151 -7.58 -3.99 1.43
N ALA A 152 -6.47 -3.98 2.18
CA ALA A 152 -6.27 -3.06 3.30
C ALA A 152 -6.26 -1.58 2.86
N VAL A 153 -5.77 -1.28 1.65
CA VAL A 153 -5.77 0.08 1.09
C VAL A 153 -7.20 0.57 0.84
N GLY A 154 -8.08 -0.28 0.32
CA GLY A 154 -9.50 0.06 0.15
C GLY A 154 -10.19 0.42 1.47
N LEU A 155 -9.88 -0.32 2.54
CA LEU A 155 -10.37 -0.01 3.89
C LEU A 155 -9.82 1.32 4.41
N LEU A 156 -8.54 1.62 4.19
CA LEU A 156 -7.98 2.91 4.58
C LEU A 156 -8.65 4.06 3.82
N LEU A 157 -8.85 3.93 2.50
CA LEU A 157 -9.56 4.95 1.73
C LEU A 157 -10.96 5.19 2.30
N SER A 158 -11.68 4.13 2.68
CA SER A 158 -12.98 4.25 3.35
C SER A 158 -12.91 5.05 4.65
N ASP A 159 -11.87 4.80 5.46
CA ASP A 159 -11.64 5.53 6.71
C ASP A 159 -11.28 7.01 6.43
N LEU A 160 -10.50 7.30 5.37
CA LEU A 160 -10.14 8.66 4.95
C LEU A 160 -11.34 9.46 4.44
N TRP A 161 -12.22 8.84 3.64
CA TRP A 161 -13.47 9.48 3.20
C TRP A 161 -14.36 9.80 4.39
N SER A 162 -14.59 8.82 5.27
CA SER A 162 -15.39 9.03 6.47
C SER A 162 -14.82 10.11 7.39
N TRP A 163 -13.50 10.17 7.54
CA TRP A 163 -12.84 11.23 8.32
C TRP A 163 -13.03 12.61 7.69
N TYR A 164 -12.97 12.70 6.37
CA TYR A 164 -13.00 13.98 5.66
C TYR A 164 -14.40 14.60 5.59
N ASP A 165 -15.42 13.83 5.20
CA ASP A 165 -16.76 14.34 4.93
C ASP A 165 -17.91 13.43 5.44
N ASN A 166 -17.59 12.43 6.26
CA ASN A 166 -18.53 11.41 6.75
C ASN A 166 -19.11 10.49 5.67
N THR A 167 -18.47 10.40 4.49
CA THR A 167 -18.83 9.40 3.48
C THR A 167 -18.70 8.00 4.07
N ASN A 168 -19.84 7.31 4.16
CA ASN A 168 -19.91 5.95 4.65
C ASN A 168 -19.93 4.99 3.46
N THR A 169 -18.98 4.05 3.43
CA THR A 169 -18.83 3.07 2.36
C THR A 169 -18.95 1.64 2.89
N ASN A 170 -19.30 0.71 2.01
CA ASN A 170 -19.34 -0.70 2.39
C ASN A 170 -17.91 -1.28 2.44
N ARG A 171 -17.48 -1.68 3.63
CA ARG A 171 -16.11 -2.19 3.87
C ARG A 171 -15.80 -3.49 3.10
N THR A 172 -16.78 -4.36 2.86
CA THR A 172 -16.59 -5.55 2.03
C THR A 172 -16.35 -5.18 0.57
N GLN A 173 -17.09 -4.19 0.06
CA GLN A 173 -16.89 -3.69 -1.30
C GLN A 173 -15.53 -2.99 -1.45
N ALA A 174 -15.09 -2.26 -0.43
CA ALA A 174 -13.76 -1.65 -0.38
C ALA A 174 -12.61 -2.68 -0.44
N ILE A 175 -12.76 -3.82 0.23
CA ILE A 175 -11.80 -4.94 0.11
C ILE A 175 -11.81 -5.47 -1.33
N GLY A 176 -12.99 -5.67 -1.91
CA GLY A 176 -13.15 -6.09 -3.31
C GLY A 176 -12.50 -5.12 -4.30
N PHE A 177 -12.63 -3.80 -4.06
CA PHE A 177 -11.95 -2.76 -4.84
C PHE A 177 -10.43 -2.98 -4.88
N GLY A 178 -9.79 -3.11 -3.72
CA GLY A 178 -8.35 -3.37 -3.64
C GLY A 178 -7.94 -4.70 -4.29
N ARG A 179 -8.67 -5.78 -3.99
CA ARG A 179 -8.39 -7.11 -4.55
C ARG A 179 -8.54 -7.16 -6.07
N GLY A 180 -9.55 -6.50 -6.62
CA GLY A 180 -9.80 -6.46 -8.07
C GLY A 180 -8.65 -5.81 -8.82
N LEU A 181 -8.17 -4.65 -8.33
CA LEU A 181 -7.02 -3.97 -8.90
C LEU A 181 -5.74 -4.82 -8.79
N GLN A 182 -5.51 -5.48 -7.65
CA GLN A 182 -4.34 -6.33 -7.49
C GLN A 182 -4.39 -7.57 -8.37
N ALA A 183 -5.56 -8.18 -8.56
CA ALA A 183 -5.72 -9.32 -9.46
C ALA A 183 -5.41 -8.95 -10.92
N VAL A 184 -5.79 -7.74 -11.36
CA VAL A 184 -5.44 -7.23 -12.69
C VAL A 184 -3.93 -7.01 -12.82
N ASN A 185 -3.26 -6.50 -11.78
CA ASN A 185 -1.80 -6.37 -11.77
C ASN A 185 -1.10 -7.73 -11.85
N ILE A 186 -1.55 -8.72 -11.07
CA ILE A 186 -1.03 -10.10 -11.11
C ILE A 186 -1.20 -10.70 -12.51
N LEU A 187 -2.36 -10.52 -13.15
CA LEU A 187 -2.60 -10.97 -14.53
C LEU A 187 -1.64 -10.31 -15.51
N ARG A 188 -1.45 -8.99 -15.40
CA ARG A 188 -0.62 -8.21 -16.32
C ARG A 188 0.86 -8.58 -16.19
N ASN A 189 1.33 -8.80 -14.96
CA ASN A 189 2.75 -8.97 -14.65
C ASN A 189 3.17 -10.44 -14.56
N HIS A 190 2.26 -11.40 -14.78
CA HIS A 190 2.50 -12.83 -14.53
C HIS A 190 3.81 -13.37 -15.14
N SER A 191 4.11 -13.00 -16.39
CA SER A 191 5.37 -13.43 -17.04
C SER A 191 6.62 -12.87 -16.37
N GLU A 192 6.57 -11.64 -15.87
CA GLU A 192 7.67 -10.99 -15.18
C GLU A 192 7.86 -11.57 -13.77
N ASP A 193 6.76 -11.86 -13.07
CA ASP A 193 6.78 -12.50 -11.75
C ASP A 193 7.36 -13.93 -11.83
N LEU A 194 7.01 -14.71 -12.85
CA LEU A 194 7.59 -16.03 -13.08
C LEU A 194 9.09 -15.97 -13.33
N VAL A 195 9.59 -14.94 -14.04
CA VAL A 195 11.03 -14.72 -14.24
C VAL A 195 11.74 -14.40 -12.91
N ARG A 196 11.05 -13.74 -11.98
CA ARG A 196 11.53 -13.48 -10.61
C ARG A 196 11.41 -14.71 -9.70
N GLY A 197 10.82 -15.80 -10.18
CA GLY A 197 10.64 -17.05 -9.42
C GLY A 197 9.43 -17.04 -8.48
N VAL A 198 8.46 -16.14 -8.70
CA VAL A 198 7.23 -16.03 -7.92
C VAL A 198 6.03 -16.32 -8.81
N ASP A 199 5.09 -17.12 -8.31
CA ASP A 199 3.81 -17.33 -8.96
C ASP A 199 2.67 -17.03 -7.98
N PHE A 200 1.87 -16.02 -8.30
CA PHE A 200 0.73 -15.62 -7.50
C PHE A 200 -0.55 -16.39 -7.87
N PHE A 201 -0.48 -17.32 -8.82
CA PHE A 201 -1.60 -18.16 -9.19
C PHE A 201 -1.74 -19.32 -8.20
N PRO A 202 -2.96 -19.57 -7.68
CA PRO A 202 -3.24 -20.81 -6.97
C PRO A 202 -2.92 -22.04 -7.83
N ASN A 203 -2.60 -23.17 -7.17
CA ASN A 203 -2.21 -24.39 -7.85
C ASN A 203 -3.28 -24.83 -8.86
N GLY A 204 -2.88 -25.01 -10.12
CA GLY A 204 -3.75 -25.46 -11.21
C GLY A 204 -4.64 -24.37 -11.82
N TRP A 205 -4.56 -23.12 -11.34
CA TRP A 205 -5.22 -21.99 -12.00
C TRP A 205 -4.51 -21.64 -13.30
N VAL A 206 -5.31 -21.24 -14.29
CA VAL A 206 -4.84 -20.59 -15.52
C VAL A 206 -5.33 -19.15 -15.58
N ALA A 207 -4.88 -18.38 -16.58
CA ALA A 207 -5.26 -16.97 -16.75
C ALA A 207 -6.78 -16.74 -16.68
N LYS A 208 -7.58 -17.69 -17.19
CA LYS A 208 -9.05 -17.62 -17.14
C LYS A 208 -9.60 -17.62 -15.70
N ASP A 209 -9.01 -18.40 -14.80
CA ASP A 209 -9.45 -18.49 -13.40
C ASP A 209 -9.12 -17.19 -12.65
N MET A 210 -7.90 -16.67 -12.86
CA MET A 210 -7.49 -15.37 -12.30
C MET A 210 -8.32 -14.21 -12.89
N GLN A 211 -8.69 -14.26 -14.17
CA GLN A 211 -9.64 -13.31 -14.77
C GLN A 211 -11.02 -13.38 -14.11
N ALA A 212 -11.53 -14.58 -13.85
CA ALA A 212 -12.81 -14.75 -13.16
C ALA A 212 -12.73 -14.23 -11.71
N TYR A 213 -11.61 -14.45 -11.02
CA TYR A 213 -11.36 -13.88 -9.68
C TYR A 213 -11.31 -12.35 -9.72
N ALA A 214 -10.61 -11.75 -10.70
CA ALA A 214 -10.56 -10.31 -10.89
C ALA A 214 -11.97 -9.75 -11.15
N GLN A 215 -12.74 -10.35 -12.06
CA GLN A 215 -14.10 -9.90 -12.38
C GLN A 215 -15.03 -9.90 -11.17
N ARG A 216 -15.03 -10.95 -10.33
CA ARG A 216 -15.83 -11.00 -9.11
C ARG A 216 -15.54 -9.83 -8.17
N ASN A 217 -14.26 -9.51 -8.00
CA ASN A 217 -13.82 -8.42 -7.14
C ASN A 217 -14.06 -7.03 -7.78
N LEU A 218 -13.94 -6.91 -9.10
CA LEU A 218 -14.24 -5.66 -9.82
C LEU A 218 -15.74 -5.31 -9.78
N LEU A 219 -16.66 -6.27 -9.73
CA LEU A 219 -18.08 -5.99 -9.49
C LEU A 219 -18.33 -5.36 -8.10
N LEU A 220 -17.56 -5.78 -7.10
CA LEU A 220 -17.55 -5.14 -5.78
C LEU A 220 -16.92 -3.74 -5.86
N ALA A 221 -15.86 -3.59 -6.65
CA ALA A 221 -15.22 -2.31 -6.92
C ALA A 221 -16.20 -1.30 -7.54
N ASP A 222 -16.97 -1.71 -8.54
CA ASP A 222 -18.01 -0.88 -9.17
C ASP A 222 -19.09 -0.48 -8.16
N SER A 223 -19.50 -1.41 -7.28
CA SER A 223 -20.46 -1.10 -6.22
C SER A 223 -19.90 -0.10 -5.22
N TYR A 224 -18.62 -0.21 -4.86
CA TYR A 224 -17.92 0.71 -3.98
C TYR A 224 -17.83 2.12 -4.59
N THR A 225 -17.36 2.25 -5.83
CA THR A 225 -17.18 3.55 -6.48
C THR A 225 -18.51 4.24 -6.78
N ASN A 226 -19.54 3.51 -7.19
CA ASN A 226 -20.88 4.07 -7.41
C ASN A 226 -21.56 4.57 -6.13
N SER A 227 -21.07 4.16 -4.96
CA SER A 227 -21.58 4.63 -3.67
C SER A 227 -20.94 5.95 -3.19
N LEU A 228 -19.86 6.40 -3.84
CA LEU A 228 -19.17 7.63 -3.47
C LEU A 228 -19.96 8.86 -3.93
N PRO A 229 -19.92 9.97 -3.16
CA PRO A 229 -20.53 11.22 -3.57
C PRO A 229 -19.98 11.70 -4.93
N SER A 230 -20.87 12.30 -5.74
CA SER A 230 -20.54 12.91 -7.04
C SER A 230 -19.95 14.32 -6.90
#